data_AF-A0A354PKE4-F1
#
_entry.id   AF-A0A354PKE4-F1
#
_cell.length_a   1.000
_cell.length_b   1.000
_cell.length_c   1.000
_cell.angle_alpha   90.00
_cell.angle_beta   90.00
_cell.angle_gamma   90.00
#
_symmetry.space_group_name_H-M   'P 1'
#
loop_
_entity.id
_entity.type
_entity.pdbx_description
1 polymer ?
#
loop_
_entity_poly.entity_id
_entity_poly.type
_entity_poly.pdbx_seq_one_letter_code
_entity_poly.pdbx_strand_id
1 'polypeptide(L)'
;MGFDDIDYRDRPVIAILNTWSEFNTCHSHFRERALDVRRGILQAGGFPVEVPVMSLGEMLMKPTTMLYRNLLAMEVEEVLRCHPIDAAVLMGGCDKTVPAMLMGAISADIPSIFLPAGPMLKARWK
;
A
#
# COMPACT_ATOMS: atom_id res chain seq x y z
N MET A 1 -0.29 -18.23 -10.30
CA MET A 1 -1.14 -17.07 -10.63
C MET A 1 -1.85 -17.21 -11.98
N GLY A 2 -1.44 -18.11 -12.88
CA GLY A 2 -2.14 -18.33 -14.15
C GLY A 2 -1.91 -17.21 -15.18
N PHE A 3 -0.76 -16.54 -15.10
CA PHE A 3 -0.30 -15.57 -16.10
C PHE A 3 0.66 -16.23 -17.06
N ASP A 4 0.59 -15.85 -18.32
CA ASP A 4 1.56 -16.19 -19.37
C ASP A 4 2.47 -14.99 -19.63
N ASP A 5 3.57 -15.20 -20.36
CA ASP A 5 4.55 -14.16 -20.66
C ASP A 5 3.93 -12.92 -21.32
N ILE A 6 2.93 -13.13 -22.17
CA ILE A 6 2.22 -12.06 -22.88
C ILE A 6 1.48 -11.11 -21.94
N ASP A 7 1.15 -11.53 -20.71
CA ASP A 7 0.38 -10.72 -19.78
C ASP A 7 1.19 -9.58 -19.16
N TYR A 8 2.52 -9.72 -19.10
CA TYR A 8 3.42 -8.79 -18.40
C TYR A 8 4.68 -8.38 -19.19
N ARG A 9 5.07 -9.12 -20.24
CA ARG A 9 6.20 -8.75 -21.10
C ARG A 9 5.96 -7.36 -21.70
N ASP A 10 6.98 -6.50 -21.63
CA ASP A 10 6.97 -5.11 -22.10
C ASP A 10 5.95 -4.18 -21.41
N ARG A 11 5.41 -4.57 -20.24
CA ARG A 11 4.50 -3.75 -19.43
C ARG A 11 5.19 -3.38 -18.12
N PRO A 12 5.03 -2.13 -17.62
CA PRO A 12 5.58 -1.77 -16.33
C PRO A 12 4.86 -2.54 -15.21
N VAL A 13 5.64 -3.15 -14.32
CA VAL A 13 5.15 -3.85 -13.14
C VAL A 13 4.87 -2.83 -12.05
N ILE A 14 3.59 -2.68 -11.70
CA ILE A 14 3.12 -1.69 -10.74
C ILE A 14 2.74 -2.39 -9.43
N ALA A 15 3.48 -2.11 -8.37
CA ALA A 15 3.17 -2.64 -7.05
C ALA A 15 2.01 -1.87 -6.41
N ILE A 16 1.08 -2.58 -5.79
CA ILE A 16 0.04 -2.01 -4.93
C ILE A 16 0.41 -2.39 -3.51
N LEU A 17 1.10 -1.50 -2.80
CA LEU A 17 1.51 -1.74 -1.42
C LEU A 17 0.32 -1.53 -0.49
N ASN A 18 -0.18 -2.64 0.05
CA ASN A 18 -1.43 -2.66 0.80
C ASN A 18 -1.19 -2.87 2.30
N THR A 19 -1.62 -1.90 3.12
CA THR A 19 -1.55 -1.95 4.58
C THR A 19 -2.86 -2.46 5.21
N TRP A 20 -3.62 -3.30 4.50
CA TRP A 20 -4.85 -3.92 5.01
C TRP A 20 -4.56 -4.92 6.13
N SER A 21 -5.41 -4.92 7.15
CA SER A 21 -5.45 -5.94 8.20
C SER A 21 -6.81 -5.91 8.88
N GLU A 22 -7.32 -7.07 9.31
CA GLU A 22 -8.55 -7.13 10.13
C GLU A 22 -8.39 -6.44 11.50
N PHE A 23 -7.14 -6.27 11.98
CA PHE A 23 -6.85 -5.48 13.18
C PHE A 23 -6.76 -3.97 12.93
N ASN A 24 -6.88 -3.52 11.68
CA ASN A 24 -6.81 -2.11 11.32
C ASN A 24 -8.11 -1.65 10.67
N THR A 25 -9.04 -1.19 11.50
CA THR A 25 -10.36 -0.73 11.08
C THR A 25 -10.30 0.43 10.09
N CYS A 26 -9.28 1.29 10.19
CA CYS A 26 -9.06 2.41 9.26
C CYS A 26 -8.83 1.96 7.82
N HIS A 27 -8.34 0.73 7.61
CA HIS A 27 -7.99 0.18 6.31
C HIS A 27 -8.88 -0.99 5.89
N SER A 28 -9.97 -1.26 6.61
CA SER A 28 -10.84 -2.42 6.36
C SER A 28 -11.31 -2.56 4.91
N HIS A 29 -11.54 -1.45 4.22
CA HIS A 29 -11.97 -1.36 2.81
C HIS A 29 -10.84 -1.52 1.78
N PHE A 30 -9.58 -1.64 2.20
CA PHE A 30 -8.45 -1.64 1.27
C PHE A 30 -8.41 -2.83 0.32
N ARG A 31 -8.95 -3.99 0.70
CA ARG A 31 -9.06 -5.14 -0.22
C ARG A 31 -9.89 -4.79 -1.46
N GLU A 32 -10.99 -4.06 -1.27
CA GLU A 32 -11.83 -3.62 -2.39
C GLU A 32 -11.14 -2.51 -3.19
N ARG A 33 -10.50 -1.56 -2.50
CA ARG A 33 -9.79 -0.46 -3.16
C ARG A 33 -8.58 -0.94 -3.96
N ALA A 34 -7.89 -1.99 -3.51
CA ALA A 34 -6.81 -2.60 -4.26
C ALA A 34 -7.31 -3.17 -5.61
N LEU A 35 -8.53 -3.72 -5.66
CA LEU A 35 -9.15 -4.16 -6.91
C LEU A 35 -9.47 -2.98 -7.84
N ASP A 36 -9.90 -1.83 -7.31
CA ASP A 36 -10.10 -0.60 -8.09
C ASP A 36 -8.79 -0.12 -8.73
N VAL A 37 -7.72 -0.04 -7.92
CA VAL A 37 -6.38 0.35 -8.36
C VAL A 37 -5.86 -0.62 -9.42
N ARG A 38 -6.02 -1.93 -9.19
CA ARG A 38 -5.65 -2.99 -10.12
C ARG A 38 -6.31 -2.79 -11.49
N ARG A 39 -7.62 -2.48 -11.51
CA ARG A 39 -8.35 -2.19 -12.75
C ARG A 39 -7.80 -0.97 -13.47
N GLY A 40 -7.51 0.11 -12.74
CA GLY A 40 -6.91 1.32 -13.31
C GLY A 40 -5.54 1.06 -13.96
N ILE A 41 -4.67 0.31 -13.28
CA ILE A 41 -3.35 -0.08 -13.81
C ILE A 41 -3.50 -0.90 -15.11
N LEU A 42 -4.40 -1.90 -15.12
CA LEU A 42 -4.65 -2.71 -16.31
C LEU A 42 -5.17 -1.87 -17.48
N GLN A 43 -6.09 -0.94 -17.23
CA GLN A 43 -6.61 -0.01 -18.24
C GLN A 43 -5.53 0.92 -18.81
N ALA A 44 -4.55 1.29 -17.99
CA ALA A 44 -3.39 2.10 -18.39
C ALA A 44 -2.28 1.28 -19.08
N GLY A 45 -2.44 -0.03 -19.23
CA GLY A 45 -1.44 -0.89 -19.87
C GLY A 45 -0.33 -1.41 -18.96
N GLY A 46 -0.40 -1.20 -17.64
CA GLY A 46 0.54 -1.76 -16.67
C GLY A 46 0.15 -3.16 -16.18
N PHE A 47 1.09 -3.84 -15.51
CA PHE A 47 0.87 -5.13 -14.86
C PHE A 47 0.81 -4.96 -13.34
N PRO A 48 -0.37 -5.07 -12.70
CA PRO A 48 -0.51 -4.82 -11.27
C PRO A 48 -0.16 -6.05 -10.43
N VAL A 49 0.62 -5.83 -9.36
CA VAL A 49 0.91 -6.84 -8.34
C VAL A 49 0.59 -6.26 -6.97
N GLU A 50 -0.32 -6.89 -6.23
CA GLU A 50 -0.61 -6.50 -4.85
C GLU A 50 0.43 -7.11 -3.91
N VAL A 51 1.04 -6.28 -3.08
CA VAL A 51 2.05 -6.71 -2.10
C VAL A 51 1.63 -6.22 -0.72
N PRO A 52 1.36 -7.13 0.24
CA PRO A 52 1.07 -6.74 1.60
C PRO A 52 2.32 -6.20 2.27
N VAL A 53 2.15 -5.14 3.07
CA VAL A 53 3.18 -4.60 3.97
C VAL A 53 2.56 -4.40 5.36
N MET A 54 3.38 -4.19 6.39
CA MET A 54 2.93 -4.09 7.77
C MET A 54 1.81 -3.06 7.94
N SER A 55 0.69 -3.53 8.47
CA SER A 55 -0.39 -2.63 8.90
C SER A 55 -0.10 -2.05 10.27
N LEU A 56 -0.26 -0.73 10.43
CA LEU A 56 -0.08 -0.03 11.71
C LEU A 56 -1.44 0.46 12.23
N GLY A 57 -2.22 -0.42 12.86
CA GLY A 57 -3.51 -0.08 13.45
C GLY A 57 -3.35 0.68 14.77
N GLU A 58 -3.45 2.01 14.73
CA GLU A 58 -3.21 2.93 15.86
C GLU A 58 -3.93 2.53 17.15
N MET A 59 -5.18 2.06 17.03
CA MET A 59 -6.06 1.79 18.17
C MET A 59 -5.67 0.54 18.96
N LEU A 60 -5.09 -0.48 18.32
CA LEU A 60 -4.91 -1.81 18.92
C LEU A 60 -3.44 -2.18 19.17
N MET A 61 -2.52 -1.48 18.51
CA MET A 61 -1.10 -1.86 18.51
C MET A 61 -0.32 -1.21 19.65
N LYS A 62 0.41 -2.03 20.42
CA LYS A 62 1.13 -1.63 21.64
C LYS A 62 2.65 -1.60 21.41
N PRO A 63 3.42 -0.82 22.20
CA PRO A 63 2.96 0.20 23.14
C PRO A 63 2.45 1.46 22.42
N THR A 64 2.95 1.72 21.21
CA THR A 64 2.45 2.72 20.26
C THR A 64 2.93 2.33 18.86
N THR A 65 2.13 2.59 17.84
CA THR A 65 2.50 2.42 16.41
C THR A 65 3.71 3.25 15.99
N MET A 66 4.02 4.34 16.70
CA MET A 66 5.15 5.20 16.36
C MET A 66 6.48 4.43 16.35
N LEU A 67 6.66 3.46 17.26
CA LEU A 67 7.86 2.62 17.30
C LEU A 67 8.04 1.78 16.03
N TYR A 68 6.95 1.49 15.33
CA TYR A 68 6.92 0.61 14.15
C TYR A 68 6.82 1.38 12.83
N ARG A 69 6.67 2.72 12.87
CA ARG A 69 6.70 3.55 11.67
C ARG A 69 7.97 3.33 10.85
N ASN A 70 9.13 3.33 11.52
CA ASN A 70 10.41 3.13 10.86
C ASN A 70 10.56 1.70 10.33
N LEU A 71 9.96 0.72 11.01
CA LEU A 71 9.96 -0.66 10.54
C LEU A 71 9.17 -0.80 9.23
N LEU A 72 7.96 -0.22 9.16
CA LEU A 72 7.19 -0.18 7.92
C LEU A 72 7.92 0.61 6.83
N ALA A 73 8.61 1.71 7.16
CA ALA A 73 9.39 2.45 6.17
C ALA A 73 10.54 1.60 5.57
N MET A 74 11.27 0.86 6.40
CA MET A 74 12.31 -0.07 5.93
C MET A 74 11.71 -1.21 5.11
N GLU A 75 10.58 -1.78 5.54
CA GLU A 75 9.89 -2.81 4.78
C GLU A 75 9.46 -2.30 3.39
N VAL A 76 8.89 -1.09 3.32
CA VAL A 76 8.49 -0.47 2.04
C VAL A 76 9.70 -0.24 1.14
N GLU A 77 10.80 0.30 1.66
CA GLU A 77 12.04 0.49 0.90
C GLU A 77 12.56 -0.82 0.32
N GLU A 78 12.68 -1.85 1.16
CA GLU A 78 13.23 -3.13 0.75
C GLU A 78 12.29 -3.87 -0.21
N VAL A 79 10.98 -3.87 0.03
CA VAL A 79 9.99 -4.48 -0.88
C VAL A 79 10.09 -3.87 -2.27
N LEU A 80 10.20 -2.54 -2.35
CA LEU A 80 10.32 -1.81 -3.61
C LEU A 80 11.62 -2.14 -4.35
N ARG A 81 12.74 -2.29 -3.64
CA ARG A 81 14.06 -2.57 -4.25
C ARG A 81 14.30 -4.04 -4.59
N CYS A 82 13.80 -4.97 -3.79
CA CYS A 82 14.13 -6.39 -3.93
C CYS A 82 13.25 -7.15 -4.94
N HIS A 83 12.12 -6.56 -5.35
CA HIS A 83 11.25 -7.11 -6.39
C HIS A 83 11.42 -6.35 -7.70
N PRO A 84 11.07 -6.95 -8.85
CA PRO A 84 11.07 -6.26 -10.15
C PRO A 84 9.86 -5.33 -10.24
N ILE A 85 9.89 -4.21 -9.51
CA ILE A 85 8.84 -3.20 -9.43
C ILE A 85 9.32 -1.94 -10.17
N ASP A 86 8.56 -1.48 -11.15
CA ASP A 86 8.89 -0.27 -11.92
C ASP A 86 8.26 1.00 -11.30
N ALA A 87 7.12 0.85 -10.62
CA ALA A 87 6.43 1.92 -9.91
C ALA A 87 5.49 1.37 -8.83
N ALA A 88 5.02 2.22 -7.92
CA ALA A 88 4.18 1.80 -6.80
C ALA A 88 2.99 2.72 -6.50
N VAL A 89 1.88 2.10 -6.09
CA VAL A 89 0.75 2.75 -5.43
C VAL A 89 0.84 2.42 -3.95
N LEU A 90 0.94 3.47 -3.12
CA LEU A 90 1.10 3.36 -1.68
C LEU A 90 -0.26 3.54 -1.01
N MET A 91 -0.86 2.46 -0.49
CA MET A 91 -2.15 2.54 0.19
C MET A 91 -1.95 2.68 1.70
N GLY A 92 -2.33 3.83 2.25
CA GLY A 92 -2.24 4.14 3.67
C GLY A 92 -3.28 5.14 4.13
N GLY A 93 -3.38 5.37 5.43
CA GLY A 93 -4.35 6.32 5.99
C GLY A 93 -4.34 6.40 7.50
N CYS A 94 -4.20 5.28 8.19
CA CYS A 94 -4.00 5.24 9.64
C CYS A 94 -2.69 5.97 9.97
N ASP A 95 -2.74 6.80 11.01
CA ASP A 95 -1.72 7.76 11.46
C ASP A 95 -0.29 7.54 10.94
N LYS A 96 0.35 6.41 11.30
CA LYS A 96 1.78 6.17 11.02
C LYS A 96 2.05 5.55 9.65
N THR A 97 1.03 5.00 8.99
CA THR A 97 1.19 4.38 7.66
C THR A 97 1.50 5.43 6.59
N VAL A 98 0.89 6.61 6.65
CA VAL A 98 1.13 7.70 5.68
C VAL A 98 2.62 8.08 5.61
N PRO A 99 3.27 8.53 6.70
CA PRO A 99 4.68 8.89 6.65
C PRO A 99 5.59 7.68 6.39
N ALA A 100 5.28 6.50 6.93
CA ALA A 100 6.13 5.31 6.73
C ALA A 100 6.23 4.91 5.25
N MET A 101 5.09 4.86 4.56
CA MET A 101 5.04 4.51 3.13
C MET A 101 5.78 5.54 2.28
N LEU A 102 5.59 6.83 2.56
CA LEU A 102 6.29 7.90 1.84
C LEU A 102 7.79 7.86 2.10
N MET A 103 8.22 7.65 3.35
CA MET A 103 9.64 7.54 3.70
C MET A 103 10.32 6.39 2.95
N GLY A 104 9.72 5.20 2.97
CA GLY A 104 10.28 4.03 2.28
C GLY A 104 10.33 4.22 0.76
N ALA A 105 9.28 4.77 0.16
CA ALA A 105 9.22 5.03 -1.28
C ALA A 105 10.22 6.10 -1.73
N ILE A 106 10.37 7.19 -0.96
CA ILE A 106 11.38 8.23 -1.23
C ILE A 106 12.78 7.65 -1.11
N SER A 107 13.04 6.80 -0.10
CA SER A 107 14.34 6.15 0.07
C SER A 107 14.65 5.18 -1.09
N ALA A 108 13.64 4.43 -1.55
CA ALA A 108 13.78 3.53 -2.68
C ALA A 108 14.00 4.24 -4.03
N ASP A 109 13.60 5.51 -4.14
CA ASP A 109 13.66 6.34 -5.36
C ASP A 109 12.92 5.69 -6.56
N ILE A 110 11.78 5.05 -6.28
CA ILE A 110 10.91 4.44 -7.28
C ILE A 110 9.70 5.35 -7.54
N PRO A 111 9.28 5.57 -8.80
CA PRO A 111 8.07 6.32 -9.12
C PRO A 111 6.86 5.83 -8.31
N SER A 112 6.32 6.69 -7.45
CA SER A 112 5.30 6.30 -6.48
C SER A 112 4.17 7.31 -6.39
N ILE A 113 2.94 6.83 -6.17
CA ILE A 113 1.76 7.66 -5.90
C ILE A 113 1.06 7.19 -4.63
N PHE A 114 0.64 8.12 -3.79
CA PHE A 114 -0.04 7.82 -2.53
C PHE A 114 -1.55 7.82 -2.68
N LEU A 115 -2.22 6.77 -2.21
CA LEU A 115 -3.68 6.64 -2.16
C LEU A 115 -4.15 6.70 -0.69
N PRO A 116 -4.73 7.82 -0.23
CA PRO A 116 -5.24 7.92 1.13
C PRO A 116 -6.49 7.06 1.33
N ALA A 117 -6.63 6.49 2.54
CA ALA A 117 -7.82 5.73 2.91
C ALA A 117 -9.12 6.55 2.91
N GLY A 118 -9.00 7.83 3.25
CA GLY A 118 -10.13 8.74 3.49
C GLY A 118 -10.60 8.71 4.95
N PRO A 119 -11.26 9.78 5.41
CA PRO A 119 -11.82 9.85 6.76
C PRO A 119 -13.14 9.05 6.86
N MET A 120 -13.48 8.66 8.09
CA MET A 120 -14.80 8.13 8.39
C MET A 120 -15.88 9.21 8.22
N LEU A 121 -17.10 8.77 7.93
CA LEU A 121 -18.27 9.65 7.97
C LEU A 121 -18.50 10.15 9.41
N LYS A 122 -19.18 11.30 9.52
CA LYS A 122 -19.53 11.89 10.80
C LYS A 122 -20.40 10.93 11.63
N ALA A 123 -19.93 10.58 12.83
CA ALA A 123 -20.73 9.87 13.81
C ALA A 123 -21.82 10.80 14.41
N ARG A 124 -22.99 10.22 14.72
CA ARG A 124 -24.05 10.90 15.46
C ARG A 124 -24.32 10.12 16.74
N TRP A 125 -24.10 10.75 17.87
CA TRP A 125 -24.44 10.25 19.20
C TRP A 125 -25.42 11.24 19.85
N LYS A 126 -26.35 10.72 20.67
CA LYS A 126 -27.42 11.50 21.31
C LYS A 126 -26.86 12.61 22.19
#